data_AF-A0A933D7G7-F1
#
_entry.id   AF-A0A933D7G7-F1
#
_cell.length_a   1.000
_cell.length_b   1.000
_cell.length_c   1.000
_cell.angle_alpha   90.00
_cell.angle_beta   90.00
_cell.angle_gamma   90.00
#
_symmetry.space_group_name_H-M   'P 1'
#
loop_
_entity.id
_entity.type
_entity.pdbx_description
1 polymer ?
#
loop_
_entity_poly.entity_id
_entity_poly.type
_entity_poly.pdbx_seq_one_letter_code
_entity_poly.pdbx_strand_id
1 'polypeptide(L)'
;MKLLKEVDKTIIIRISAAVLLAIIALGLFWMNNNKSRYIPKEISQDLIIAAKQIDHEVDSVLVEFDIHKHWGRKRQIAVAKTNLYRTERRMLIPPDALPIQINLALNAMAKRYNGRAIASENMKDNSVTIHIEVDGYIVETVI
;
A
#
# COMPACT_ATOMS: atom_id res chain seq x y z
N MET A 1 22.55 -24.32 -58.87
CA MET A 1 22.88 -23.90 -57.49
C MET A 1 22.99 -22.37 -57.42
N LYS A 2 21.86 -21.65 -57.47
CA LYS A 2 21.76 -20.19 -57.30
C LYS A 2 20.28 -19.85 -56.99
N LEU A 3 19.85 -20.08 -55.76
CA LEU A 3 18.51 -19.72 -55.28
C LEU A 3 18.58 -19.16 -53.85
N LEU A 4 19.59 -18.34 -53.59
CA LEU A 4 19.69 -17.57 -52.35
C LEU A 4 20.22 -16.19 -52.71
N LYS A 5 19.31 -15.24 -52.90
CA LYS A 5 19.51 -13.81 -52.61
C LYS A 5 18.30 -13.03 -53.12
N GLU A 6 17.31 -12.92 -52.26
CA GLU A 6 16.59 -11.68 -51.98
C GLU A 6 15.61 -11.97 -50.84
N VAL A 7 16.17 -12.10 -49.63
CA VAL A 7 15.33 -11.98 -48.44
C VAL A 7 14.90 -10.52 -48.40
N ASP A 8 13.62 -10.29 -48.68
CA ASP A 8 13.00 -8.98 -48.71
C ASP A 8 13.34 -8.24 -47.41
N LYS A 9 13.98 -7.06 -47.53
CA LYS A 9 14.43 -6.25 -46.38
C LYS A 9 13.29 -5.99 -45.40
N THR A 10 12.06 -5.95 -45.90
CA THR A 10 10.83 -5.80 -45.12
C THR A 10 10.61 -6.97 -44.16
N ILE A 11 10.88 -8.21 -44.61
CA ILE A 11 10.76 -9.42 -43.80
C ILE A 11 11.81 -9.42 -42.69
N ILE A 12 13.05 -9.03 -43.01
CA ILE A 12 14.14 -8.93 -42.02
C ILE A 12 13.79 -7.92 -40.93
N ILE A 13 13.25 -6.75 -41.30
CA ILE A 13 12.83 -5.71 -40.34
C ILE A 13 11.70 -6.21 -39.43
N ARG A 14 10.71 -6.92 -39.99
CA ARG A 14 9.59 -7.47 -39.20
C ARG A 14 10.06 -8.54 -38.21
N ILE A 15 10.95 -9.44 -38.64
CA ILE A 15 11.50 -10.48 -37.76
C ILE A 15 12.33 -9.84 -36.64
N SER A 16 13.18 -8.87 -36.95
CA SER A 16 14.01 -8.20 -35.95
C SER A 16 13.16 -7.38 -34.95
N ALA A 17 12.11 -6.70 -35.41
CA ALA A 17 11.14 -6.04 -34.53
C ALA A 17 10.40 -7.03 -33.61
N ALA A 18 9.97 -8.18 -34.14
CA ALA A 18 9.29 -9.21 -33.36
C ALA A 18 10.21 -9.82 -32.28
N VAL A 19 11.48 -10.06 -32.61
CA VAL A 19 12.47 -10.55 -31.65
C VAL A 19 12.73 -9.51 -30.55
N LEU A 20 12.85 -8.23 -30.91
CA LEU A 20 13.04 -7.15 -29.93
C LEU A 20 11.86 -7.07 -28.96
N LEU A 21 10.63 -7.13 -29.49
CA LEU A 21 9.41 -7.12 -28.67
C LEU A 21 9.31 -8.35 -27.76
N ALA A 22 9.70 -9.53 -28.24
CA ALA A 22 9.72 -10.75 -27.42
C ALA A 22 10.72 -10.64 -26.27
N ILE A 23 11.90 -10.05 -26.48
CA ILE A 23 12.91 -9.81 -25.43
C ILE A 23 12.36 -8.82 -24.38
N ILE A 24 11.74 -7.72 -24.81
CA ILE A 24 11.14 -6.74 -23.90
C ILE A 24 10.00 -7.39 -23.08
N ALA A 25 9.14 -8.17 -23.73
CA ALA A 25 8.05 -8.88 -23.06
C ALA A 25 8.58 -9.89 -22.02
N LEU A 26 9.64 -10.64 -22.35
CA LEU A 26 10.30 -11.54 -21.40
C LEU A 26 10.93 -10.79 -20.21
N GLY A 27 11.57 -9.65 -20.46
CA GLY A 27 12.13 -8.79 -19.41
C GLY A 27 11.04 -8.25 -18.48
N LEU A 28 9.94 -7.73 -19.04
CA LEU A 28 8.79 -7.27 -18.27
C LEU A 28 8.12 -8.42 -17.51
N PHE A 29 8.00 -9.61 -18.10
CA PHE A 29 7.46 -10.79 -17.44
C PHE A 29 8.32 -11.22 -16.24
N TRP A 30 9.66 -11.22 -16.39
CA TRP A 30 10.58 -11.52 -15.29
C TRP A 30 10.52 -10.47 -14.18
N MET A 31 10.47 -9.18 -14.53
CA MET A 31 10.29 -8.09 -13.57
C MET A 31 8.92 -8.16 -12.86
N ASN A 32 7.87 -8.56 -13.58
CA ASN A 32 6.54 -8.70 -13.00
C ASN A 32 6.41 -9.94 -12.09
N ASN A 33 7.06 -11.05 -12.43
CA ASN A 33 7.12 -12.24 -11.56
C ASN A 33 7.94 -12.01 -10.28
N ASN A 34 8.86 -11.04 -10.29
CA ASN A 34 9.58 -10.59 -9.10
C ASN A 34 8.81 -9.53 -8.28
N LYS A 35 7.58 -9.18 -8.65
CA LYS A 35 6.69 -8.46 -7.73
C LYS A 35 6.31 -9.38 -6.58
N SER A 36 7.13 -9.29 -5.53
CA SER A 36 6.86 -9.62 -4.14
C SER A 36 5.98 -10.87 -3.97
N ARG A 37 6.61 -12.04 -4.06
CA ARG A 37 6.13 -13.15 -3.24
C ARG A 37 6.13 -12.62 -1.82
N TYR A 38 4.95 -12.53 -1.22
CA TYR A 38 4.75 -12.24 0.20
C TYR A 38 5.43 -13.38 0.97
N ILE A 39 6.75 -13.29 1.14
CA ILE A 39 7.51 -14.17 2.01
C ILE A 39 7.06 -13.73 3.41
N PRO A 40 6.39 -14.59 4.20
CA PRO A 40 6.02 -14.24 5.55
C PRO A 40 7.31 -13.95 6.30
N LYS A 41 7.65 -12.67 6.47
CA LYS A 41 8.69 -12.27 7.42
C LYS A 41 8.12 -12.67 8.76
N GLU A 42 8.88 -13.45 9.52
CA GLU A 42 8.53 -13.74 10.90
C GLU A 42 8.32 -12.39 11.59
N ILE A 43 7.10 -12.16 12.08
CA ILE A 43 6.74 -10.87 12.64
C ILE A 43 7.55 -10.68 13.90
N SER A 44 8.35 -9.60 13.91
CA SER A 44 9.13 -9.26 15.08
C SER A 44 8.18 -8.86 16.21
N GLN A 45 8.57 -9.21 17.44
CA GLN A 45 7.88 -8.73 18.63
C GLN A 45 7.85 -7.19 18.66
N ASP A 46 8.88 -6.55 18.09
CA ASP A 46 8.98 -5.10 17.94
C ASP A 46 7.83 -4.54 17.09
N LEU A 47 7.42 -5.21 16.01
CA LEU A 47 6.28 -4.77 15.19
C LEU A 47 4.97 -4.87 15.98
N ILE A 48 4.80 -5.90 16.82
CA ILE A 48 3.61 -6.07 17.66
C ILE A 48 3.55 -4.95 18.72
N ILE A 49 4.70 -4.60 19.31
CA ILE A 49 4.81 -3.50 20.27
C ILE A 49 4.52 -2.17 19.57
N ALA A 50 5.13 -1.93 18.41
CA ALA A 50 4.91 -0.74 17.59
C ALA A 50 3.44 -0.58 17.19
N ALA A 51 2.77 -1.65 16.77
CA ALA A 51 1.34 -1.62 16.42
C ALA A 51 0.47 -1.17 17.60
N LYS A 52 0.78 -1.61 18.84
CA LYS A 52 0.07 -1.15 20.04
C LYS A 52 0.35 0.31 20.37
N GLN A 53 1.59 0.77 20.17
CA GLN A 53 1.96 2.18 20.41
C GLN A 53 1.31 3.10 19.37
N ILE A 54 1.31 2.68 18.09
CA ILE A 54 0.64 3.38 17.00
C ILE A 54 -0.85 3.52 17.30
N ASP A 55 -1.52 2.47 17.76
CA ASP A 55 -2.94 2.51 18.14
C ASP A 55 -3.23 3.60 19.20
N HIS A 56 -2.32 3.79 20.16
CA HIS A 56 -2.43 4.86 21.15
C HIS A 56 -2.09 6.24 20.58
N GLU A 57 -1.09 6.36 19.71
CA GLU A 57 -0.72 7.65 19.11
C GLU A 57 -1.74 8.14 18.09
N VAL A 58 -2.42 7.23 17.38
CA VAL A 58 -3.53 7.55 16.50
C VAL A 58 -4.65 8.23 17.29
N ASP A 59 -4.93 7.80 18.52
CA ASP A 59 -5.90 8.49 19.38
C ASP A 59 -5.50 9.95 19.61
N SER A 60 -4.24 10.19 19.94
CA SER A 60 -3.73 11.54 20.20
C SER A 60 -3.85 12.43 18.95
N VAL A 61 -3.45 11.92 17.79
CA VAL A 61 -3.56 12.67 16.52
C VAL A 61 -5.02 13.00 16.21
N LEU A 62 -5.94 12.05 16.38
CA LEU A 62 -7.35 12.28 16.07
C LEU A 62 -8.00 13.32 17.01
N VAL A 63 -7.61 13.34 18.29
CA VAL A 63 -8.08 14.34 19.25
C VAL A 63 -7.64 15.75 18.86
N GLU A 64 -6.47 15.94 18.23
CA GLU A 64 -6.03 17.25 17.71
C GLU A 64 -6.98 17.82 16.65
N PHE A 65 -7.75 16.97 15.97
CA PHE A 65 -8.75 17.33 14.98
C PHE A 65 -10.19 17.26 15.53
N ASP A 66 -10.36 17.28 16.86
CA ASP A 66 -11.66 17.16 17.54
C ASP A 66 -12.40 15.84 17.23
N ILE A 67 -11.68 14.79 16.80
CA ILE A 67 -12.26 13.47 16.52
C ILE A 67 -12.17 12.60 17.77
N HIS A 68 -13.27 12.53 18.51
CA HIS A 68 -13.33 11.82 19.78
C HIS A 68 -13.65 10.34 19.65
N LYS A 69 -13.11 9.52 20.56
CA LYS A 69 -13.30 8.05 20.58
C LYS A 69 -14.75 7.58 20.54
N HIS A 70 -15.68 8.35 21.10
CA HIS A 70 -17.10 7.99 21.15
C HIS A 70 -17.82 8.19 19.81
N TRP A 71 -17.20 8.86 18.84
CA TRP A 71 -17.75 9.06 17.49
C TRP A 71 -17.41 7.92 16.53
N GLY A 72 -16.72 6.88 17.00
CA GLY A 72 -16.28 5.80 16.15
C GLY A 72 -16.40 4.41 16.75
N ARG A 73 -16.36 3.41 15.87
CA ARG A 73 -16.25 2.00 16.21
C ARG A 73 -14.82 1.54 15.97
N LYS A 74 -14.23 0.89 16.97
CA LYS A 74 -12.90 0.27 16.90
C LYS A 74 -13.04 -1.25 16.90
N ARG A 75 -12.33 -1.93 16.01
CA ARG A 75 -12.26 -3.40 15.96
C ARG A 75 -10.87 -3.86 15.57
N GLN A 76 -10.47 -5.04 16.04
CA GLN A 76 -9.22 -5.68 15.64
C GLN A 76 -9.51 -6.76 14.59
N ILE A 77 -8.68 -6.81 13.56
CA ILE A 77 -8.78 -7.75 12.44
C ILE A 77 -7.45 -8.49 12.36
N ALA A 78 -7.48 -9.81 12.52
CA ALA A 78 -6.29 -10.62 12.36
C ALA A 78 -5.76 -10.51 10.92
N VAL A 79 -4.46 -10.23 10.77
CA VAL A 79 -3.82 -10.23 9.46
C VAL A 79 -3.54 -11.67 9.04
N ALA A 80 -3.96 -12.05 7.84
CA ALA A 80 -3.93 -13.44 7.40
C ALA A 80 -2.51 -14.03 7.44
N LYS A 81 -2.38 -15.26 7.96
CA LYS A 81 -1.11 -15.99 8.09
C LYS A 81 -0.08 -15.31 9.02
N THR A 82 -0.56 -14.51 9.97
CA THR A 82 0.27 -13.79 10.93
C THR A 82 -0.35 -13.80 12.33
N ASN A 83 0.43 -13.49 13.36
CA ASN A 83 -0.03 -13.22 14.73
C ASN A 83 -0.32 -11.72 14.98
N LEU A 84 -0.27 -10.89 13.93
CA LEU A 84 -0.51 -9.46 14.00
C LEU A 84 -2.02 -9.17 13.89
N TYR A 85 -2.48 -8.21 14.67
CA TYR A 85 -3.83 -7.65 14.54
C TYR A 85 -3.72 -6.24 13.98
N ARG A 86 -4.49 -5.98 12.92
CA ARG A 86 -4.74 -4.63 12.43
C ARG A 86 -5.90 -4.01 13.21
N THR A 87 -5.69 -2.81 13.73
CA THR A 87 -6.80 -2.02 14.28
C THR A 87 -7.53 -1.32 13.15
N GLU A 88 -8.85 -1.50 13.04
CA GLU A 88 -9.71 -0.71 12.16
C GLU A 88 -10.59 0.20 13.00
N ARG A 89 -10.60 1.48 12.63
CA ARG A 89 -11.41 2.52 13.24
C ARG A 89 -12.31 3.11 12.17
N ARG A 90 -13.60 3.23 12.48
CA ARG A 90 -14.57 3.92 11.64
C ARG A 90 -15.11 5.10 12.41
N MET A 91 -14.94 6.31 11.92
CA MET A 91 -15.29 7.54 12.64
C MET A 91 -15.89 8.57 11.70
N LEU A 92 -16.66 9.49 12.28
CA LEU A 92 -17.14 10.67 11.56
C LEU A 92 -16.04 11.73 11.61
N ILE A 93 -15.66 12.25 10.45
CA ILE A 93 -14.76 13.39 10.33
C ILE A 93 -15.60 14.68 10.47
N PRO A 94 -15.28 15.56 11.42
CA PRO A 94 -15.89 16.88 11.53
C PRO A 94 -15.79 17.66 10.23
N PRO A 95 -16.79 18.50 9.88
CA PRO A 95 -16.78 19.26 8.63
C PRO A 95 -15.63 20.29 8.53
N ASP A 96 -15.07 20.70 9.67
CA ASP A 96 -13.94 21.61 9.81
C ASP A 96 -12.57 20.90 9.74
N ALA A 97 -12.55 19.56 9.87
CA ALA A 97 -11.33 18.78 9.78
C ALA A 97 -11.06 18.34 8.32
N LEU A 98 -9.96 18.83 7.74
CA LEU A 98 -9.58 18.46 6.38
C LEU A 98 -8.87 17.10 6.34
N PRO A 99 -9.34 16.10 5.56
CA PRO A 99 -8.74 14.76 5.50
C PRO A 99 -7.26 14.76 5.12
N ILE A 100 -6.83 15.71 4.27
CA ILE A 100 -5.42 15.86 3.89
C ILE A 100 -4.53 16.22 5.09
N GLN A 101 -5.02 17.04 6.03
CA GLN A 101 -4.25 17.41 7.23
C GLN A 101 -4.15 16.23 8.20
N ILE A 102 -5.25 15.49 8.36
CA ILE A 102 -5.27 14.25 9.16
C ILE A 102 -4.25 13.26 8.59
N ASN A 103 -4.24 13.04 7.27
CA ASN A 103 -3.26 12.16 6.63
C ASN A 103 -1.82 12.65 6.82
N LEU A 104 -1.55 13.95 6.72
CA LEU A 104 -0.22 14.51 6.97
C LEU A 104 0.25 14.27 8.41
N ALA A 105 -0.63 14.49 9.39
CA ALA A 105 -0.32 14.26 10.80
C ALA A 105 -0.09 12.78 11.10
N LEU A 106 -0.95 11.89 10.59
CA LEU A 106 -0.79 10.44 10.72
C LEU A 106 0.48 9.95 10.01
N ASN A 107 0.83 10.52 8.86
CA ASN A 107 2.07 10.16 8.15
C ASN A 107 3.31 10.64 8.91
N ALA A 108 3.28 11.83 9.52
CA ALA A 108 4.36 12.32 10.38
C ALA A 108 4.55 11.43 11.61
N MET A 109 3.45 10.95 12.19
CA MET A 109 3.49 9.95 13.26
C MET A 109 4.08 8.62 12.79
N ALA A 110 3.58 8.06 11.68
CA ALA A 110 4.01 6.76 11.16
C ALA A 110 5.51 6.73 10.82
N LYS A 111 6.08 7.85 10.35
CA LYS A 111 7.51 7.98 10.08
C LYS A 111 8.41 7.72 11.30
N ARG A 112 7.93 7.98 12.53
CA ARG A 112 8.68 7.66 13.76
C ARG A 112 8.91 6.15 13.94
N TYR A 113 8.06 5.34 13.32
CA TYR A 113 8.10 3.88 13.34
C TYR A 113 8.70 3.29 12.06
N ASN A 114 9.43 4.08 11.26
CA ASN A 114 9.86 3.71 9.90
C ASN A 114 8.68 3.29 8.98
N GLY A 115 7.49 3.80 9.27
CA GLY A 115 6.26 3.54 8.51
C GLY A 115 5.82 4.71 7.65
N ARG A 116 4.61 4.58 7.11
CA ARG A 116 3.93 5.63 6.32
C ARG A 116 2.41 5.55 6.48
N ALA A 117 1.73 6.67 6.29
CA ALA A 117 0.28 6.71 6.15
C ALA A 117 -0.13 6.94 4.70
N ILE A 118 -1.13 6.20 4.22
CA ILE A 118 -1.62 6.21 2.84
C ILE A 118 -3.12 6.45 2.88
N ALA A 119 -3.55 7.62 2.42
CA ALA A 119 -4.97 7.95 2.27
C ALA A 119 -5.51 7.52 0.89
N SER A 120 -6.76 7.05 0.88
CA SER A 120 -7.56 6.78 -0.30
C SER A 120 -8.95 7.35 -0.10
N GLU A 121 -9.42 8.14 -1.05
CA GLU A 121 -10.75 8.74 -1.02
C GLU A 121 -11.70 7.96 -1.92
N ASN A 122 -12.90 7.67 -1.41
CA ASN A 122 -13.97 7.07 -2.17
C ASN A 122 -15.13 8.08 -2.29
N MET A 123 -15.23 8.70 -3.46
CA MET A 123 -16.23 9.72 -3.78
C MET A 123 -17.67 9.18 -3.80
N LYS A 124 -17.86 7.87 -4.04
CA LYS A 124 -19.20 7.27 -4.09
C LYS A 124 -19.83 7.20 -2.70
N ASP A 125 -19.02 6.83 -1.72
CA ASP A 125 -19.47 6.61 -0.34
C ASP A 125 -19.07 7.80 0.57
N ASN A 126 -18.52 8.87 -0.01
CA ASN A 126 -18.00 10.06 0.67
C ASN A 126 -17.16 9.72 1.91
N SER A 127 -16.20 8.79 1.73
CA SER A 127 -15.37 8.28 2.81
C SER A 127 -13.89 8.40 2.46
N VAL A 128 -13.06 8.55 3.50
CA VAL A 128 -11.60 8.60 3.38
C VAL A 128 -11.03 7.47 4.23
N THR A 129 -10.26 6.59 3.60
CA THR A 129 -9.56 5.51 4.29
C THR A 129 -8.08 5.82 4.37
N ILE A 130 -7.51 5.84 5.57
CA ILE A 130 -6.09 6.06 5.83
C ILE A 130 -5.51 4.77 6.41
N HIS A 131 -4.58 4.15 5.67
CA HIS A 131 -3.83 2.99 6.12
C HIS A 131 -2.48 3.42 6.70
N ILE A 132 -2.15 2.96 7.90
CA ILE A 132 -0.81 3.09 8.48
C ILE A 132 -0.07 1.77 8.26
N GLU A 133 1.02 1.85 7.51
CA GLU A 133 1.87 0.73 7.12
C GLU A 133 3.23 0.81 7.84
N VAL A 134 3.64 -0.29 8.47
CA VAL A 134 4.96 -0.47 9.08
C VAL A 134 5.51 -1.82 8.63
N ASP A 135 6.76 -1.87 8.18
CA ASP A 135 7.43 -3.10 7.74
C ASP A 135 6.64 -3.89 6.65
N GLY A 136 5.83 -3.22 5.85
CA GLY A 136 5.00 -3.86 4.81
C GLY A 136 3.64 -4.37 5.30
N TYR A 137 3.30 -4.16 6.57
CA TYR A 137 2.04 -4.57 7.19
C TYR A 137 1.17 -3.36 7.53
N ILE A 138 -0.12 -3.45 7.21
CA ILE A 138 -1.10 -2.45 7.66
C ILE A 138 -1.44 -2.75 9.12
N VAL A 139 -0.96 -1.90 10.02
CA VAL A 139 -1.16 -2.04 11.48
C VAL A 139 -2.41 -1.30 11.95
N GLU A 140 -2.78 -0.21 11.25
CA GLU A 140 -3.96 0.59 11.56
C GLU A 140 -4.68 1.00 10.27
N THR A 141 -6.01 1.04 10.31
CA THR A 141 -6.85 1.67 9.29
C THR A 141 -7.84 2.62 9.96
N VAL A 142 -7.85 3.88 9.51
CA VAL A 142 -8.85 4.88 9.89
C VAL A 142 -9.78 5.09 8.69
N ILE A 143 -11.09 5.00 8.90
CA ILE A 143 -12.15 5.18 7.89
C ILE A 143 -13.12 6.25 8.37
#